data_AF-A0A9E3F3Z7-F1
#
_entry.id   AF-A0A9E3F3Z7-F1
#
_cell.length_a   1.000
_cell.length_b   1.000
_cell.length_c   1.000
_cell.angle_alpha   90.00
_cell.angle_beta   90.00
_cell.angle_gamma   90.00
#
_symmetry.space_group_name_H-M   'P 1'
#
loop_
_entity.id
_entity.type
_entity.pdbx_description
1 polymer ?
#
loop_
_entity_poly.entity_id
_entity_poly.type
_entity_poly.pdbx_seq_one_letter_code
_entity_poly.pdbx_strand_id
1 'polypeptide(L)' 'MNSADQPAPQKRIVHPPSPETAGPETSVLSVFLDEDEEVIWHWTHREGRSVVTGYEIVKRPPAAPPAH' A
#
# COMPACT_ATOMS: atom_id res chain seq x y z
N MET A 1 -14.08 32.08 15.68
CA MET A 1 -14.40 30.88 14.90
C MET A 1 -13.36 29.82 15.23
N ASN A 2 -13.75 28.68 15.80
CA ASN A 2 -12.84 27.54 16.03
C ASN A 2 -12.59 26.87 14.68
N SER A 3 -11.43 27.14 14.08
CA SER A 3 -10.95 26.36 12.95
C SER A 3 -10.70 24.95 13.46
N ALA A 4 -11.46 23.99 12.96
CA ALA A 4 -11.27 22.58 13.23
C ALA A 4 -9.84 22.21 12.81
N ASP A 5 -8.97 22.00 13.81
CA ASP A 5 -7.77 21.20 13.68
C ASP A 5 -8.25 19.75 13.48
N GLN A 6 -8.79 19.45 12.30
CA GLN A 6 -8.90 18.07 11.87
C GLN A 6 -7.46 17.66 11.60
N PRO A 7 -6.88 16.71 12.37
CA PRO A 7 -5.57 16.19 12.02
C PRO A 7 -5.67 15.72 10.58
N ALA A 8 -4.86 16.32 9.70
CA ALA A 8 -4.79 15.84 8.33
C ALA A 8 -4.51 14.34 8.42
N PRO A 9 -5.29 13.48 7.74
CA PRO A 9 -5.04 12.05 7.82
C PRO A 9 -3.57 11.80 7.51
N GLN A 10 -2.85 11.15 8.43
CA GLN A 10 -1.43 10.86 8.25
C GLN A 10 -1.31 9.85 7.11
N LYS A 11 -1.11 10.37 5.89
CA LYS A 11 -0.95 9.55 4.70
C LYS A 11 0.45 8.97 4.67
N ARG A 12 0.57 7.65 4.81
CA ARG A 12 1.82 6.92 4.59
C ARG A 12 1.99 6.63 3.11
N ILE A 13 3.17 6.90 2.58
CA ILE A 13 3.54 6.50 1.22
C ILE A 13 4.10 5.08 1.26
N VAL A 14 3.58 4.21 0.40
CA VAL A 14 4.07 2.86 0.20
C VAL A 14 4.41 2.66 -1.28
N HIS A 15 5.44 1.85 -1.51
CA HIS A 15 5.92 1.52 -2.85
C HIS A 15 5.70 0.04 -3.12
N PRO A 16 5.50 -0.36 -4.39
CA PRO A 16 5.45 -1.76 -4.74
C PRO A 16 6.78 -2.42 -4.38
N PRO A 17 6.75 -3.65 -3.85
CA PRO A 17 7.95 -4.47 -3.74
C PRO A 17 8.59 -4.62 -5.14
N SER A 18 9.83 -4.19 -5.27
CA SER A 18 10.62 -4.44 -6.48
C SER A 18 10.90 -5.94 -6.57
N PRO A 19 10.48 -6.65 -7.64
CA PRO A 19 11.02 -7.98 -7.87
C PRO A 19 12.54 -7.83 -8.08
N GLU A 20 13.36 -8.73 -7.51
CA GLU A 20 14.83 -8.75 -7.71
C GLU A 20 15.23 -8.79 -9.21
N THR A 21 14.27 -9.10 -10.09
CA THR A 21 14.39 -9.17 -11.55
C THR A 21 13.61 -8.06 -12.28
N ALA A 22 13.17 -6.99 -11.60
CA ALA A 22 12.54 -5.85 -12.24
C ALA A 22 13.56 -5.20 -13.19
N GLY A 23 13.36 -5.40 -14.49
CA GLY A 23 13.91 -4.52 -15.49
C GLY A 23 13.45 -3.07 -15.26
N PRO A 24 14.07 -2.10 -15.96
CA PRO A 24 13.87 -0.66 -15.77
C PRO A 24 12.44 -0.14 -16.02
N GLU A 25 11.47 -1.01 -16.29
CA GLU A 25 10.11 -0.67 -16.69
C GLU A 25 9.08 -0.77 -15.56
N THR A 26 9.51 -1.00 -14.31
CA THR A 26 8.59 -0.93 -13.18
C THR A 26 8.36 0.54 -12.86
N SER A 27 7.35 1.14 -13.50
CA SER A 27 6.89 2.48 -13.15
C SER A 27 6.60 2.52 -11.66
N VAL A 28 7.40 3.29 -10.92
CA VAL A 28 7.29 3.41 -9.47
C VAL A 28 5.92 4.01 -9.14
N LEU A 29 4.98 3.16 -8.72
CA LEU A 29 3.66 3.56 -8.26
C LEU A 29 3.77 3.90 -6.78
N SER A 30 3.78 5.20 -6.43
CA SER A 30 3.65 5.62 -5.04
C SER A 30 2.18 5.60 -4.65
N VAL A 31 1.82 4.75 -3.68
CA VAL A 31 0.46 4.65 -3.16
C VAL A 31 0.40 5.38 -1.82
N PHE A 32 -0.63 6.22 -1.64
CA PHE A 32 -0.90 6.91 -0.38
C PHE A 32 -1.94 6.12 0.40
N LEU A 33 -1.63 5.76 1.64
CA LEU A 33 -2.50 5.03 2.54
C LEU A 33 -2.79 5.85 3.79
N ASP A 34 -4.02 5.83 4.26
CA ASP A 34 -4.38 6.34 5.58
C ASP A 34 -3.90 5.39 6.71
N GLU A 35 -3.98 5.85 7.97
CA GLU A 35 -3.49 5.11 9.14
C GLU A 35 -4.18 3.75 9.32
N ASP A 36 -5.45 3.66 8.93
CA ASP A 36 -6.28 2.45 8.97
C ASP A 36 -6.31 1.70 7.63
N GLU A 37 -5.40 2.00 6.70
CA GLU A 37 -5.36 1.38 5.37
C GLU A 37 -4.10 0.54 5.16
N GLU A 38 -4.25 -0.46 4.29
CA GLU A 38 -3.19 -1.34 3.83
C GLU A 38 -3.31 -1.50 2.30
N VAL A 39 -2.15 -1.67 1.65
CA VAL A 39 -2.10 -1.97 0.22
C VAL A 39 -1.89 -3.46 0.02
N ILE A 40 -2.69 -4.05 -0.86
CA ILE A 40 -2.51 -5.41 -1.37
C ILE A 40 -1.98 -5.29 -2.79
N TRP A 41 -0.78 -5.81 -3.04
CA TRP A 41 -0.18 -5.80 -4.37
C TRP A 41 -0.64 -7.02 -5.18
N HIS A 42 -1.19 -6.78 -6.38
CA HIS A 42 -1.53 -7.82 -7.32
C HIS A 42 -0.33 -8.15 -8.21
N TRP A 43 0.10 -9.40 -8.13
CA TRP A 43 1.21 -9.92 -8.90
C TRP A 43 0.71 -10.75 -10.07
N THR A 44 1.26 -10.52 -11.25
CA THR A 44 1.11 -11.40 -12.40
C THR A 44 2.43 -12.10 -12.67
N HIS A 45 2.38 -13.42 -12.75
CA HIS A 45 3.54 -14.22 -13.11
C HIS A 45 3.56 -14.49 -14.62
N ARG A 46 4.62 -14.06 -15.29
CA ARG A 46 4.84 -14.22 -16.74
C ARG A 46 6.29 -14.61 -16.98
N GLU A 47 6.52 -15.67 -17.76
CA GLU A 47 7.86 -16.07 -18.22
C GLU A 47 8.92 -16.20 -17.10
N GLY A 48 8.52 -16.79 -15.96
CA GLY A 48 9.41 -16.98 -14.81
C GLY A 48 9.67 -15.72 -13.98
N ARG A 49 8.98 -14.61 -14.27
CA ARG A 49 9.09 -13.35 -13.55
C ARG A 49 7.74 -12.96 -12.94
N SER A 50 7.78 -12.45 -11.72
CA SER A 50 6.60 -11.86 -11.07
C SER A 50 6.67 -10.35 -11.20
N VAL A 51 5.66 -9.75 -11.82
CA VAL A 51 5.54 -8.30 -11.99
C VAL A 51 4.28 -7.82 -11.29
N VAL A 52 4.35 -6.66 -10.63
CA VAL A 52 3.18 -6.00 -10.05
C VAL A 52 2.35 -5.43 -11.20
N THR A 53 1.10 -5.87 -11.32
CA THR A 53 0.17 -5.42 -12.37
C THR A 53 -0.98 -4.58 -11.83
N GLY A 54 -1.12 -4.50 -10.52
CA GLY A 54 -2.16 -3.71 -9.87
C GLY A 54 -1.99 -3.69 -8.36
N TYR A 55 -2.86 -2.94 -7.69
CA TYR A 55 -2.95 -2.89 -6.25
C TYR A 55 -4.38 -2.60 -5.82
N GLU A 56 -4.72 -3.00 -4.60
CA GLU A 56 -5.96 -2.67 -3.93
C GLU A 56 -5.65 -2.02 -2.57
N ILE A 57 -6.41 -0.98 -2.21
CA ILE A 57 -6.32 -0.37 -0.88
C ILE A 57 -7.47 -0.90 -0.05
N VAL A 58 -7.15 -1.56 1.05
CA VAL A 58 -8.13 -2.15 1.96
C VAL A 58 -8.03 -1.49 3.33
N LYS A 59 -9.14 -1.45 4.06
CA LYS A 59 -9.11 -1.06 5.48
C LYS A 59 -8.46 -2.17 6.29
N ARG A 60 -7.49 -1.82 7.13
CA ARG A 60 -6.91 -2.75 8.10
C ARG A 60 -8.02 -3.22 9.05
N PRO A 61 -8.10 -4.53 9.32
CA PRO A 61 -8.99 -5.00 10.36
C PRO A 61 -8.59 -4.33 11.69
N PRO A 62 -9.57 -4.01 12.55
CA PRO A 62 -9.26 -3.50 13.88
C PRO A 62 -8.32 -4.49 14.55
N ALA A 63 -7.16 -4.02 15.02
CA ALA A 63 -6.19 -4.85 15.69
C ALA A 63 -6.92 -5.65 16.78
N ALA A 64 -6.95 -6.99 16.62
CA ALA A 64 -7.62 -7.84 17.58
C ALA A 64 -7.07 -7.50 18.98
N PRO A 65 -7.94 -7.30 19.99
CA PRO A 65 -7.45 -7.01 21.33
C PRO A 65 -6.51 -8.13 21.76
N PRO A 66 -5.39 -7.83 22.42
CA PRO A 66 -4.47 -8.85 22.89
C PRO A 66 -5.26 -9.83 23.76
N ALA A 67 -5.20 -11.12 23.41
CA ALA A 67 -5.77 -12.18 24.22
C ALA A 67 -5.10 -12.12 25.61
N HIS A 68 -5.91 -11.86 26.63
CA HIS A 68 -5.51 -11.74 28.04
C HIS A 68 -5.59 -13.09 28.76
#